data_AF-A0A7L5Y1W3-F1
#
_entry.id   AF-A0A7L5Y1W3-F1
#
_cell.length_a   1.000
_cell.length_b   1.000
_cell.length_c   1.000
_cell.angle_alpha   90.00
_cell.angle_beta   90.00
_cell.angle_gamma   90.00
#
_symmetry.space_group_name_H-M   'P 1'
#
loop_
_entity.id
_entity.type
_entity.pdbx_description
1 polymer ?
#
loop_
_entity_poly.entity_id
_entity_poly.type
_entity_poly.pdbx_seq_one_letter_code
_entity_poly.pdbx_strand_id
1 'polypeptide(L)'
;MEIETPENDRADRQLTNTVAITVVAISVFLALQGVKSGNVAQALESTKADIVDKWNQYQAARLKHDLVEAALSTNRLIAATPGVDPSVVATERQRAEKAIAAYVEREKSYQEQAKALEDKLEGLNKRDDQFDVAEAMCSLALALAAIAILAESWWLVGLSWIFGAFGVTMGGAAMAGVTIYPQWLVDILT
;
A
#
# COMPACT_ATOMS: atom_id res chain seq x y z
N MET A 1 10.41 -56.62 13.09
CA MET A 1 8.99 -56.55 12.74
C MET A 1 8.34 -55.87 13.94
N GLU A 2 8.32 -54.55 13.94
CA GLU A 2 7.49 -53.81 14.90
C GLU A 2 6.05 -54.23 14.63
N ILE A 3 5.37 -54.66 15.68
CA ILE A 3 3.99 -55.11 15.58
C ILE A 3 3.15 -53.84 15.70
N GLU A 4 2.69 -53.32 14.55
CA GLU A 4 1.71 -52.25 14.51
C GLU A 4 0.47 -52.70 15.30
N THR A 5 0.16 -51.99 16.37
CA THR A 5 -1.02 -52.26 17.20
C THR A 5 -2.18 -51.37 16.74
N PRO A 6 -3.45 -51.82 16.84
CA PRO A 6 -4.61 -51.02 16.43
C PRO A 6 -4.76 -49.67 17.16
N GLU A 7 -4.02 -49.46 18.25
CA GLU A 7 -3.94 -48.18 18.96
C GLU A 7 -3.05 -47.15 18.22
N ASN A 8 -1.91 -47.58 17.65
CA ASN A 8 -1.05 -46.73 16.81
C ASN A 8 -1.79 -46.29 15.54
N ASP A 9 -2.45 -47.23 14.82
CA ASP A 9 -3.25 -46.93 13.63
C ASP A 9 -4.32 -45.86 13.88
N ARG A 10 -4.91 -45.86 15.09
CA ARG A 10 -5.94 -44.88 15.47
C ARG A 10 -5.33 -43.50 15.74
N ALA A 11 -4.19 -43.45 16.41
CA ALA A 11 -3.49 -42.21 16.72
C ALA A 11 -2.97 -41.53 15.44
N ASP A 12 -2.43 -42.30 14.50
CA ASP A 12 -1.91 -41.79 13.21
C ASP A 12 -3.05 -41.25 12.33
N ARG A 13 -4.20 -41.93 12.36
CA ARG A 13 -5.40 -41.46 11.68
C ARG A 13 -5.97 -40.18 12.30
N GLN A 14 -5.90 -40.04 13.63
CA GLN A 14 -6.31 -38.81 14.33
C GLN A 14 -5.39 -37.64 13.99
N LEU A 15 -4.07 -37.86 13.96
CA LEU A 15 -3.09 -36.86 13.56
C LEU A 15 -3.34 -36.39 12.13
N THR A 16 -3.45 -37.34 11.19
CA THR A 16 -3.70 -37.08 9.78
C THR A 16 -4.98 -36.27 9.56
N ASN A 17 -6.09 -36.66 10.21
CA ASN A 17 -7.35 -35.94 10.12
C ASN A 17 -7.24 -34.51 10.68
N THR A 18 -6.52 -34.34 11.80
CA THR A 18 -6.33 -33.04 12.45
C THR A 18 -5.51 -32.09 11.56
N VAL A 19 -4.43 -32.59 10.97
CA VAL A 19 -3.64 -31.82 10.01
C VAL A 19 -4.48 -31.48 8.78
N ALA A 20 -5.24 -32.43 8.22
CA ALA A 20 -6.07 -32.17 7.05
C ALA A 20 -7.08 -31.04 7.29
N ILE A 21 -7.76 -31.04 8.45
CA ILE A 21 -8.68 -29.96 8.83
C ILE A 21 -7.94 -28.62 8.97
N THR A 22 -6.77 -28.62 9.62
CA THR A 22 -5.93 -27.43 9.81
C THR A 22 -5.53 -26.84 8.46
N VAL A 23 -5.04 -27.68 7.54
CA VAL A 23 -4.63 -27.27 6.19
C VAL A 23 -5.80 -26.67 5.41
N VAL A 24 -6.97 -27.31 5.44
CA VAL A 24 -8.16 -26.81 4.76
C VAL A 24 -8.59 -25.45 5.34
N ALA A 25 -8.64 -25.33 6.66
CA ALA A 25 -9.03 -24.09 7.32
C ALA A 25 -8.09 -22.92 6.97
N ILE A 26 -6.77 -23.13 7.07
CA ILE A 26 -5.77 -22.10 6.75
C ILE A 26 -5.80 -21.76 5.25
N SER A 27 -5.98 -22.75 4.37
CA SER A 27 -6.04 -22.54 2.92
C SER A 27 -7.26 -21.71 2.50
N VAL A 28 -8.43 -21.95 3.11
CA VAL A 28 -9.63 -21.13 2.87
C VAL A 28 -9.39 -19.70 3.32
N PHE A 29 -8.76 -19.50 4.48
CA PHE A 29 -8.41 -18.18 4.96
C PHE A 29 -7.42 -17.46 4.02
N LEU A 30 -6.36 -18.13 3.59
CA LEU A 30 -5.39 -17.59 2.62
C LEU A 30 -6.04 -17.20 1.30
N ALA A 31 -7.01 -17.98 0.80
CA ALA A 31 -7.75 -17.64 -0.40
C ALA A 31 -8.55 -16.34 -0.24
N LEU A 32 -9.23 -16.15 0.89
CA LEU A 32 -9.95 -14.91 1.20
C LEU A 32 -8.99 -13.73 1.38
N GLN A 33 -7.87 -13.97 2.06
CA GLN A 33 -6.81 -13.00 2.25
C GLN A 33 -6.22 -12.52 0.92
N GLY A 34 -5.88 -13.43 0.02
CA GLY A 34 -5.29 -13.12 -1.28
C GLY A 34 -6.18 -12.21 -2.13
N VAL A 35 -7.50 -12.39 -2.09
CA VAL A 35 -8.43 -11.47 -2.78
C VAL A 35 -8.39 -10.07 -2.16
N LYS A 36 -8.32 -9.97 -0.83
CA LYS A 36 -8.30 -8.67 -0.14
C LYS A 36 -6.95 -7.96 -0.28
N SER A 37 -5.84 -8.68 -0.12
CA SER A 37 -4.48 -8.14 -0.31
C SER A 37 -4.30 -7.67 -1.76
N GLY A 38 -4.74 -8.44 -2.75
CA GLY A 38 -4.70 -8.03 -4.15
C GLY A 38 -5.43 -6.72 -4.43
N ASN A 39 -6.57 -6.47 -3.77
CA ASN A 39 -7.26 -5.18 -3.87
C ASN A 39 -6.50 -4.02 -3.21
N VAL A 40 -5.80 -4.29 -2.10
CA VAL A 40 -4.94 -3.29 -1.43
C VAL A 40 -3.74 -2.97 -2.31
N ALA A 41 -3.07 -3.97 -2.86
CA ALA A 41 -1.96 -3.80 -3.80
C ALA A 41 -2.37 -2.97 -5.03
N GLN A 42 -3.53 -3.26 -5.64
CA GLN A 42 -4.05 -2.44 -6.75
C GLN A 42 -4.33 -1.00 -6.33
N ALA A 43 -4.92 -0.78 -5.14
CA ALA A 43 -5.16 0.56 -4.62
C ALA A 43 -3.85 1.29 -4.30
N LEU A 44 -2.82 0.57 -3.86
CA LEU A 44 -1.47 1.08 -3.60
C LEU A 44 -0.82 1.56 -4.90
N GLU A 45 -0.81 0.72 -5.94
CA GLU A 45 -0.28 1.08 -7.26
C GLU A 45 -1.01 2.26 -7.89
N SER A 46 -2.36 2.25 -7.84
CA SER A 46 -3.17 3.37 -8.31
C SER A 46 -2.84 4.67 -7.56
N THR A 47 -2.69 4.60 -6.23
CA THR A 47 -2.39 5.78 -5.42
C THR A 47 -0.98 6.31 -5.71
N LYS A 48 0.02 5.42 -5.93
CA LYS A 48 1.37 5.83 -6.38
C LYS A 48 1.31 6.55 -7.73
N ALA A 49 0.52 6.05 -8.68
CA ALA A 49 0.34 6.69 -9.98
C ALA A 49 -0.34 8.07 -9.84
N ASP A 50 -1.38 8.18 -9.00
CA ASP A 50 -2.09 9.44 -8.74
C ASP A 50 -1.17 10.50 -8.11
N ILE A 51 -0.28 10.10 -7.19
CA ILE A 51 0.73 10.99 -6.58
C ILE A 51 1.63 11.57 -7.67
N VAL A 52 2.17 10.72 -8.56
CA VAL A 52 3.04 11.14 -9.66
C VAL A 52 2.30 12.10 -10.59
N ASP A 53 1.05 11.81 -10.97
CA ASP A 53 0.22 12.69 -11.79
C ASP A 53 0.02 14.07 -11.12
N LYS A 54 -0.26 14.11 -9.82
CA LYS A 54 -0.47 15.37 -9.09
C LYS A 54 0.81 16.20 -8.98
N TRP A 55 1.95 15.57 -8.74
CA TRP A 55 3.24 16.26 -8.78
C TRP A 55 3.59 16.77 -10.20
N ASN A 56 3.22 16.04 -11.25
CA ASN A 56 3.37 16.52 -12.63
C ASN A 56 2.46 17.71 -12.93
N GLN A 57 1.21 17.71 -12.44
CA GLN A 57 0.29 18.84 -12.56
C GLN A 57 0.80 20.07 -11.81
N TYR A 58 1.34 19.89 -10.61
CA TYR A 58 2.01 20.95 -9.85
C TYR A 58 3.19 21.54 -10.65
N GLN A 59 4.10 20.71 -11.13
CA GLN A 59 5.25 21.16 -11.92
C GLN A 59 4.83 21.88 -13.22
N ALA A 60 3.79 21.39 -13.89
CA ALA A 60 3.25 22.03 -15.08
C ALA A 60 2.58 23.38 -14.77
N ALA A 61 1.88 23.51 -13.64
CA ALA A 61 1.34 24.79 -13.18
C ALA A 61 2.46 25.78 -12.86
N ARG A 62 3.49 25.31 -12.14
CA ARG A 62 4.68 26.10 -11.78
C ARG A 62 5.43 26.61 -13.00
N LEU A 63 5.68 25.76 -13.99
CA LEU A 63 6.33 26.17 -15.24
C LEU A 63 5.52 27.24 -15.98
N LYS A 64 4.19 27.11 -16.02
CA LYS A 64 3.31 28.11 -16.64
C LYS A 64 3.32 29.43 -15.87
N HIS A 65 3.36 29.37 -14.54
CA HIS A 65 3.52 30.54 -13.69
C HIS A 65 4.85 31.27 -13.99
N ASP A 66 5.99 30.56 -13.93
CA ASP A 66 7.30 31.13 -14.19
C ASP A 66 7.39 31.75 -15.61
N LEU A 67 6.72 31.14 -16.60
CA LEU A 67 6.60 31.70 -17.95
C LEU A 67 5.82 33.03 -17.97
N VAL A 68 4.75 33.15 -17.20
CA VAL A 68 3.98 34.40 -17.09
C VAL A 68 4.78 35.48 -16.35
N GLU A 69 5.55 35.12 -15.33
CA GLU A 69 6.47 36.06 -14.66
C GLU A 69 7.56 36.58 -15.61
N ALA A 70 8.12 35.70 -16.45
CA ALA A 70 9.08 36.07 -17.49
C ALA A 70 8.44 37.00 -18.54
N ALA A 71 7.20 36.74 -18.94
CA ALA A 71 6.44 37.61 -19.84
C ALA A 71 6.19 38.99 -19.20
N LEU A 72 5.85 39.02 -17.91
CA LEU A 72 5.65 40.28 -17.18
C LEU A 72 6.95 41.09 -17.05
N SER A 73 8.09 40.42 -16.89
CA SER A 73 9.42 41.05 -16.92
C SER A 73 9.73 41.64 -18.30
N THR A 74 9.41 40.92 -19.37
CA THR A 74 9.52 41.42 -20.75
C THR A 74 8.61 42.64 -20.98
N ASN A 75 7.36 42.60 -20.51
CA ASN A 75 6.42 43.72 -20.62
C ASN A 75 6.95 44.99 -19.93
N ARG A 76 7.65 44.86 -18.79
CA ARG A 76 8.30 46.00 -18.11
C ARG A 76 9.40 46.64 -18.96
N LEU A 77 10.17 45.84 -19.71
CA LEU A 77 11.19 46.34 -20.63
C LEU A 77 10.56 47.04 -21.85
N ILE A 78 9.50 46.45 -22.43
CA ILE A 78 8.74 47.04 -23.54
C ILE A 78 8.11 48.38 -23.14
N ALA A 79 7.59 48.49 -21.92
CA ALA A 79 7.02 49.73 -21.38
C ALA A 79 8.01 50.91 -21.38
N ALA A 80 9.32 50.63 -21.29
CA ALA A 80 10.37 51.64 -21.32
C ALA A 80 10.80 52.04 -22.75
N THR A 81 10.23 51.40 -23.78
CA THR A 81 10.58 51.66 -25.19
C THR A 81 9.78 52.85 -25.74
N PRO A 82 10.43 53.85 -26.37
CA PRO A 82 9.73 54.99 -26.96
C PRO A 82 8.73 54.57 -28.05
N GLY A 83 7.55 55.20 -28.06
CA GLY A 83 6.53 54.99 -29.09
C GLY A 83 5.57 53.82 -28.83
N VAL A 84 5.71 53.10 -27.72
CA VAL A 84 4.76 52.07 -27.28
C VAL A 84 3.57 52.70 -26.56
N ASP A 85 2.34 52.26 -26.89
CA ASP A 85 1.12 52.69 -26.20
C ASP A 85 1.06 52.12 -24.76
N PRO A 86 1.06 52.97 -23.72
CA PRO A 86 0.99 52.51 -22.33
C PRO A 86 -0.28 51.72 -21.97
N SER A 87 -1.39 51.93 -22.69
CA SER A 87 -2.67 51.27 -22.40
C SER A 87 -2.66 49.78 -22.74
N VAL A 88 -1.95 49.41 -23.81
CA VAL A 88 -1.77 48.01 -24.24
C VAL A 88 -0.92 47.25 -23.21
N VAL A 89 0.19 47.87 -22.76
CA VAL A 89 1.06 47.30 -21.73
C VAL A 89 0.32 47.10 -20.41
N ALA A 90 -0.50 48.07 -19.99
CA ALA A 90 -1.30 47.97 -18.77
C ALA A 90 -2.32 46.83 -18.84
N THR A 91 -2.95 46.62 -20.00
CA THR A 91 -3.92 45.54 -20.23
C THR A 91 -3.27 44.16 -20.13
N GLU A 92 -2.13 43.95 -20.82
CA GLU A 92 -1.42 42.66 -20.76
C GLU A 92 -0.83 42.39 -19.38
N ARG A 93 -0.37 43.44 -18.67
CA ARG A 93 0.05 43.32 -17.27
C ARG A 93 -1.10 42.82 -16.38
N GLN A 94 -2.29 43.41 -16.50
CA GLN A 94 -3.44 42.98 -15.71
C GLN A 94 -3.85 41.53 -16.03
N ARG A 95 -3.77 41.12 -17.30
CA ARG A 95 -4.02 39.73 -17.70
C ARG A 95 -3.00 38.77 -17.06
N ALA A 96 -1.71 39.13 -17.09
CA ALA A 96 -0.64 38.34 -16.49
C ALA A 96 -0.79 38.22 -14.96
N GLU A 97 -1.09 39.32 -14.26
CA GLU A 97 -1.32 39.31 -12.81
C GLU A 97 -2.50 38.42 -12.41
N LYS A 98 -3.60 38.44 -13.18
CA LYS A 98 -4.74 37.52 -12.99
C LYS A 98 -4.34 36.06 -13.23
N ALA A 99 -3.54 35.79 -14.26
CA ALA A 99 -3.07 34.44 -14.56
C ALA A 99 -2.14 33.91 -13.46
N ILE A 100 -1.22 34.72 -12.95
CA ILE A 100 -0.36 34.40 -11.81
C ILE A 100 -1.18 34.00 -10.60
N ALA A 101 -2.17 34.82 -10.21
CA ALA A 101 -3.04 34.51 -9.07
C ALA A 101 -3.75 33.15 -9.24
N ALA A 102 -4.23 32.84 -10.46
CA ALA A 102 -4.85 31.56 -10.76
C ALA A 102 -3.85 30.38 -10.72
N TYR A 103 -2.60 30.57 -11.14
CA TYR A 103 -1.58 29.52 -11.06
C TYR A 103 -1.12 29.26 -9.64
N VAL A 104 -0.95 30.30 -8.82
CA VAL A 104 -0.62 30.16 -7.40
C VAL A 104 -1.66 29.30 -6.67
N GLU A 105 -2.94 29.54 -6.93
CA GLU A 105 -4.01 28.74 -6.32
C GLU A 105 -3.98 27.28 -6.80
N ARG A 106 -3.73 27.05 -8.10
CA ARG A 106 -3.59 25.69 -8.65
C ARG A 106 -2.37 24.95 -8.10
N GLU A 107 -1.22 25.61 -8.02
CA GLU A 107 0.00 25.07 -7.42
C GLU A 107 -0.27 24.58 -6.01
N LYS A 108 -0.86 25.44 -5.17
CA LYS A 108 -1.22 25.08 -3.80
C LYS A 108 -2.18 23.90 -3.76
N SER A 109 -3.25 23.94 -4.55
CA SER A 109 -4.25 22.87 -4.60
C SER A 109 -3.65 21.53 -5.03
N TYR A 110 -2.80 21.50 -6.06
CA TYR A 110 -2.16 20.26 -6.51
C TYR A 110 -1.16 19.73 -5.49
N GLN A 111 -0.42 20.61 -4.82
CA GLN A 111 0.51 20.23 -3.77
C GLN A 111 -0.23 19.62 -2.56
N GLU A 112 -1.33 20.23 -2.13
CA GLU A 112 -2.16 19.71 -1.04
C GLU A 112 -2.77 18.35 -1.39
N GLN A 113 -3.27 18.19 -2.63
CA GLN A 113 -3.79 16.91 -3.11
C GLN A 113 -2.70 15.83 -3.17
N ALA A 114 -1.49 16.16 -3.63
CA ALA A 114 -0.38 15.21 -3.67
C ALA A 114 -0.02 14.72 -2.26
N LYS A 115 0.08 15.63 -1.29
CA LYS A 115 0.36 15.27 0.12
C LYS A 115 -0.75 14.43 0.76
N ALA A 116 -2.01 14.76 0.50
CA ALA A 116 -3.13 13.97 1.00
C ALA A 116 -3.12 12.52 0.44
N LEU A 117 -2.65 12.35 -0.80
CA LEU A 117 -2.44 11.02 -1.38
C LEU A 117 -1.24 10.29 -0.77
N GLU A 118 -0.17 11.00 -0.38
CA GLU A 118 0.96 10.42 0.36
C GLU A 118 0.52 9.88 1.73
N ASP A 119 -0.33 10.60 2.47
CA ASP A 119 -0.90 10.11 3.74
C ASP A 119 -1.76 8.85 3.52
N LYS A 120 -2.56 8.85 2.45
CA LYS A 120 -3.35 7.67 2.05
C LYS A 120 -2.46 6.49 1.67
N LEU A 121 -1.34 6.74 1.00
CA LEU A 121 -0.35 5.73 0.63
C LEU A 121 0.24 5.06 1.87
N GLU A 122 0.59 5.84 2.90
CA GLU A 122 1.11 5.29 4.16
C GLU A 122 0.10 4.31 4.81
N GLY A 123 -1.19 4.69 4.85
CA GLY A 123 -2.24 3.81 5.37
C GLY A 123 -2.52 2.57 4.50
N LEU A 124 -2.17 2.60 3.21
CA LEU A 124 -2.23 1.43 2.33
C LEU A 124 -1.01 0.52 2.57
N ASN A 125 0.20 1.06 2.61
CA ASN A 125 1.43 0.30 2.91
C ASN A 125 1.30 -0.48 4.21
N LYS A 126 0.85 0.16 5.30
CA LYS A 126 0.67 -0.52 6.60
C LYS A 126 -0.28 -1.71 6.53
N ARG A 127 -1.29 -1.67 5.66
CA ARG A 127 -2.23 -2.79 5.46
C ARG A 127 -1.65 -3.86 4.56
N ASP A 128 -0.89 -3.47 3.55
CA ASP A 128 -0.15 -4.37 2.65
C ASP A 128 0.87 -5.19 3.46
N ASP A 129 1.72 -4.54 4.26
CA ASP A 129 2.71 -5.19 5.13
C ASP A 129 2.06 -6.22 6.08
N GLN A 130 0.87 -5.92 6.61
CA GLN A 130 0.13 -6.84 7.48
C GLN A 130 -0.37 -8.07 6.75
N PHE A 131 -0.79 -7.91 5.48
CA PHE A 131 -1.19 -9.04 4.67
C PHE A 131 0.00 -9.92 4.32
N ASP A 132 1.17 -9.34 4.03
CA ASP A 132 2.40 -10.10 3.77
C ASP A 132 2.84 -10.90 5.00
N VAL A 133 2.80 -10.29 6.19
CA VAL A 133 3.04 -11.00 7.46
C VAL A 133 2.03 -12.14 7.65
N ALA A 134 0.74 -11.87 7.43
CA ALA A 134 -0.30 -12.89 7.58
C ALA A 134 -0.10 -14.08 6.62
N GLU A 135 0.25 -13.79 5.37
CA GLU A 135 0.53 -14.80 4.34
C GLU A 135 1.73 -15.66 4.71
N ALA A 136 2.83 -15.03 5.13
CA ALA A 136 4.05 -15.71 5.53
C ALA A 136 3.81 -16.64 6.72
N MET A 137 3.09 -16.17 7.75
CA MET A 137 2.80 -16.94 8.96
C MET A 137 1.84 -18.09 8.70
N CYS A 138 0.81 -17.89 7.88
CA CYS A 138 -0.10 -18.95 7.46
C CYS A 138 0.62 -20.00 6.60
N SER A 139 1.52 -19.56 5.70
CA SER A 139 2.32 -20.48 4.88
C SER A 139 3.28 -21.31 5.71
N LEU A 140 3.91 -20.71 6.73
CA LEU A 140 4.74 -21.42 7.69
C LEU A 140 3.93 -22.44 8.51
N ALA A 141 2.73 -22.06 8.93
CA ALA A 141 1.81 -22.98 9.61
C ALA A 141 1.45 -24.18 8.73
N LEU A 142 1.15 -23.97 7.45
CA LEU A 142 0.90 -25.05 6.49
C LEU A 142 2.12 -25.97 6.32
N ALA A 143 3.32 -25.41 6.21
CA ALA A 143 4.55 -26.19 6.11
C ALA A 143 4.78 -27.05 7.38
N LEU A 144 4.61 -26.47 8.56
CA LEU A 144 4.73 -27.19 9.84
C LEU A 144 3.69 -28.29 9.97
N ALA A 145 2.44 -28.03 9.55
CA ALA A 145 1.38 -29.03 9.56
C ALA A 145 1.69 -30.19 8.61
N ALA A 146 2.23 -29.92 7.42
CA ALA A 146 2.68 -30.96 6.49
C ALA A 146 3.83 -31.81 7.06
N ILE A 147 4.83 -31.17 7.68
CA ILE A 147 5.95 -31.86 8.34
C ILE A 147 5.43 -32.69 9.53
N ALA A 148 4.40 -32.22 10.24
CA ALA A 148 3.81 -32.96 11.37
C ALA A 148 3.28 -34.34 10.96
N ILE A 149 2.74 -34.49 9.74
CA ILE A 149 2.34 -35.80 9.20
C ILE A 149 3.58 -36.66 8.95
N LEU A 150 4.59 -36.12 8.27
CA LEU A 150 5.79 -36.89 7.89
C LEU A 150 6.63 -37.33 9.10
N ALA A 151 6.63 -36.52 10.15
CA ALA A 151 7.36 -36.77 11.39
C ALA A 151 6.49 -37.39 12.50
N GLU A 152 5.22 -37.70 12.20
CA GLU A 152 4.23 -38.25 13.15
C GLU A 152 4.20 -37.51 14.50
N SER A 153 4.30 -36.17 14.46
CA SER A 153 4.57 -35.34 15.64
C SER A 153 3.44 -34.38 15.98
N TRP A 154 2.73 -34.66 17.07
CA TRP A 154 1.68 -33.78 17.61
C TRP A 154 2.20 -32.41 18.10
N TRP A 155 3.45 -32.32 18.53
CA TRP A 155 4.05 -31.05 18.93
C TRP A 155 4.13 -30.07 17.74
N LEU A 156 4.46 -30.57 16.54
CA LEU A 156 4.50 -29.76 15.32
C LEU A 156 3.10 -29.28 14.90
N VAL A 157 2.05 -30.03 15.21
CA VAL A 157 0.67 -29.56 15.06
C VAL A 157 0.38 -28.38 16.00
N GLY A 158 0.76 -28.50 17.27
CA GLY A 158 0.62 -27.39 18.22
C GLY A 158 1.37 -26.13 17.76
N LEU A 159 2.61 -26.30 17.28
CA LEU A 159 3.41 -25.19 16.76
C LEU A 159 2.79 -24.57 15.51
N SER A 160 2.26 -25.39 14.58
CA SER A 160 1.58 -24.87 13.39
C SER A 160 0.36 -24.03 13.75
N TRP A 161 -0.40 -24.41 14.77
CA TRP A 161 -1.53 -23.62 15.25
C TRP A 161 -1.12 -22.29 15.85
N ILE A 162 0.03 -22.19 16.52
CA ILE A 162 0.53 -20.91 17.05
C ILE A 162 0.78 -19.94 15.89
N PHE A 163 1.52 -20.38 14.86
CA PHE A 163 1.80 -19.54 13.69
C PHE A 163 0.54 -19.25 12.87
N GLY A 164 -0.34 -20.24 12.71
CA GLY A 164 -1.60 -20.09 11.97
C GLY A 164 -2.56 -19.13 12.67
N ALA A 165 -2.70 -19.22 13.99
CA ALA A 165 -3.50 -18.28 14.76
C ALA A 165 -2.94 -16.86 14.66
N PHE A 166 -1.62 -16.69 14.77
CA PHE A 166 -0.99 -15.39 14.59
C PHE A 166 -1.24 -14.82 13.18
N GLY A 167 -1.04 -15.61 12.12
CA GLY A 167 -1.33 -15.22 10.74
C GLY A 167 -2.80 -14.83 10.53
N VAL A 168 -3.74 -15.63 11.04
CA VAL A 168 -5.19 -15.35 10.96
C VAL A 168 -5.55 -14.07 11.70
N THR A 169 -4.98 -13.82 12.88
CA THR A 169 -5.23 -12.58 13.62
C THR A 169 -4.72 -11.34 12.88
N MET A 170 -3.52 -11.42 12.31
CA MET A 170 -2.94 -10.32 11.52
C MET A 170 -3.75 -10.07 10.25
N GLY A 171 -4.05 -11.11 9.48
CA GLY A 171 -4.83 -10.97 8.25
C GLY A 171 -6.27 -10.52 8.51
N GLY A 172 -6.90 -11.03 9.59
CA GLY A 172 -8.22 -10.58 10.02
C GLY A 172 -8.25 -9.11 10.43
N ALA A 173 -7.22 -8.63 11.13
CA ALA A 173 -7.08 -7.22 11.48
C ALA A 173 -6.88 -6.34 10.24
N ALA A 174 -6.02 -6.75 9.31
CA ALA A 174 -5.80 -6.06 8.04
C ALA A 174 -7.10 -5.96 7.21
N MET A 175 -7.89 -7.04 7.14
CA MET A 175 -9.20 -7.06 6.48
C MET A 175 -10.20 -6.09 7.11
N ALA A 176 -10.21 -6.01 8.44
CA ALA A 176 -11.05 -5.09 9.21
C ALA A 176 -10.57 -3.63 9.15
N GLY A 177 -9.39 -3.37 8.58
CA GLY A 177 -8.77 -2.05 8.57
C GLY A 177 -8.21 -1.63 9.93
N VAL A 178 -8.04 -2.58 10.85
CA VAL A 178 -7.44 -2.35 12.17
C VAL A 178 -5.93 -2.56 12.03
N THR A 179 -5.16 -1.48 12.15
CA THR A 179 -3.72 -1.58 12.03
C THR A 179 -3.11 -2.10 13.34
N ILE A 180 -2.82 -3.40 13.41
CA ILE A 180 -1.93 -4.00 14.41
C ILE A 180 -0.50 -3.93 13.87
N TYR A 181 0.28 -2.93 14.28
CA TYR A 181 1.62 -2.68 13.73
C TYR A 181 2.73 -3.12 14.70
N PRO A 182 3.14 -4.40 14.70
CA PRO A 182 4.37 -4.80 15.37
C PRO A 182 5.57 -4.36 14.51
N GLN A 183 6.03 -3.12 14.70
CA GLN A 183 7.14 -2.49 13.95
C GLN A 183 8.34 -3.43 13.75
N TRP A 184 8.71 -4.16 14.80
CA TRP A 184 9.86 -5.09 14.82
C TRP A 184 9.75 -6.29 13.88
N LEU A 185 8.54 -6.70 13.49
CA LEU A 185 8.32 -7.86 12.61
C LEU A 185 8.35 -7.45 11.13
N VAL A 186 7.87 -6.24 10.84
CA VAL A 186 7.88 -5.66 9.48
C VAL A 186 9.32 -5.38 9.04
N ASP A 187 10.14 -4.78 9.90
CA ASP A 187 11.55 -4.48 9.60
C ASP A 187 12.42 -5.72 9.29
N ILE A 188 11.95 -6.94 9.61
CA ILE A 188 12.65 -8.20 9.29
C ILE A 188 12.23 -8.76 7.92
N LEU A 189 11.02 -8.43 7.45
CA LEU A 189 10.38 -9.04 6.29
C LEU A 189 10.33 -8.11 5.05
N THR A 190 10.57 -6.82 5.23
CA THR A 190 10.69 -5.78 4.19
C THR A 190 12.03 -5.06 4.28
#